data_AF-A0A7T8K9R1-F1
#
_entry.id   AF-A0A7T8K9R1-F1
#
_cell.length_a   1.000
_cell.length_b   1.000
_cell.length_c   1.000
_cell.angle_alpha   90.00
_cell.angle_beta   90.00
_cell.angle_gamma   90.00
#
_symmetry.space_group_name_H-M   'P 1'
#
loop_
_entity.id
_entity.type
_entity.pdbx_description
1 polymer ?
#
loop_
_entity_poly.entity_id
_entity_poly.type
_entity_poly.pdbx_seq_one_letter_code
_entity_poly.pdbx_strand_id
1 'polypeptide(L)' 'MCDYTSPRRDTMRSHVEAMHIITDGFECSICGKTYKTRNSLKTHKYERISETPSCTL' A
#
# COMPACT_ATOMS: atom_id res chain seq x y z
N MET A 1 14.71 16.49 7.37
CA MET A 1 13.62 16.22 8.32
C MET A 1 12.44 17.10 7.94
N CYS A 2 11.21 16.59 7.97
CA CYS A 2 10.00 17.34 7.63
C CYS A 2 9.18 17.65 8.90
N ASP A 3 8.29 18.63 8.82
CA ASP A 3 7.42 19.06 9.92
C ASP A 3 6.06 18.35 9.94
N TYR A 4 5.89 17.30 9.14
CA TYR A 4 4.63 16.57 9.09
C TYR A 4 4.37 15.84 10.41
N THR A 5 3.19 16.06 11.01
CA THR A 5 2.77 15.39 12.23
C THR A 5 1.41 14.72 12.03
N SER A 6 1.22 13.57 12.69
CA SER A 6 -0.05 12.85 12.68
C SER A 6 -0.21 12.09 14.00
N PRO A 7 -1.41 12.10 14.62
CA PRO A 7 -1.68 11.30 15.81
C PRO A 7 -1.78 9.79 15.51
N ARG A 8 -1.91 9.40 14.23
CA ARG A 8 -2.09 8.00 13.81
C ARG A 8 -0.79 7.42 13.29
N ARG A 9 -0.31 6.33 13.91
CA ARG A 9 0.95 5.66 13.56
C ARG A 9 0.98 5.15 12.12
N ASP A 10 -0.12 4.61 11.62
CA ASP A 10 -0.23 4.09 10.25
C ASP A 10 -0.15 5.21 9.20
N THR A 11 -0.73 6.37 9.51
CA THR A 11 -0.63 7.57 8.66
C THR A 11 0.81 8.10 8.64
N MET A 12 1.46 8.21 9.80
CA MET A 12 2.87 8.61 9.88
C MET A 12 3.79 7.66 9.10
N ARG A 13 3.58 6.35 9.23
CA ARG A 13 4.36 5.36 8.47
C ARG A 13 4.17 5.51 6.97
N SER A 14 2.93 5.67 6.52
CA SER A 14 2.62 5.86 5.09
C SER A 14 3.25 7.15 4.54
N HIS A 15 3.28 8.22 5.36
CA HIS A 15 3.98 9.45 5.02
C HIS A 15 5.49 9.22 4.83
N VAL A 16 6.15 8.57 5.79
CA VAL A 16 7.58 8.26 5.70
C VAL A 16 7.87 7.39 4.46
N GLU A 17 7.06 6.36 4.22
CA GLU A 17 7.17 5.51 3.03
C GLU A 17 7.06 6.32 1.73
N ALA A 18 6.13 7.26 1.64
CA ALA A 18 5.87 8.02 0.42
C ALA A 18 6.87 9.16 0.17
N MET A 19 7.43 9.77 1.23
CA MET A 19 8.17 11.03 1.14
C MET A 19 9.66 10.89 1.47
N HIS A 20 10.05 9.86 2.21
CA HIS A 20 11.40 9.76 2.78
C HIS A 20 12.10 8.45 2.44
N ILE A 21 11.35 7.44 2.00
CA ILE A 21 11.91 6.19 1.49
C ILE A 21 11.97 6.28 -0.02
N ILE A 22 13.19 6.27 -0.58
CA ILE A 22 13.40 6.14 -2.01
C ILE A 22 13.39 4.63 -2.32
N THR A 23 12.29 4.18 -2.89
CA THR A 23 12.07 2.79 -3.30
C THR A 23 11.26 2.80 -4.59
N ASP A 24 11.39 1.75 -5.40
CA ASP A 24 10.52 1.53 -6.55
C ASP A 24 9.05 1.36 -6.13
N GLY A 25 8.82 1.05 -4.85
CA GLY A 25 7.51 0.95 -4.23
C GLY A 25 7.23 -0.48 -3.79
N PHE A 26 5.95 -0.81 -3.73
CA PHE A 26 5.43 -2.11 -3.31
C PHE A 26 4.62 -2.71 -4.45
N GLU A 27 5.20 -3.71 -5.11
CA GLU A 27 4.59 -4.40 -6.24
C GLU A 27 3.52 -5.40 -5.77
N CYS A 28 2.39 -5.43 -6.48
CA CYS A 28 1.40 -6.47 -6.33
C CYS A 28 1.81 -7.72 -7.10
N SER A 29 2.07 -8.82 -6.38
CA SER A 29 2.42 -10.12 -6.97
C SER A 29 1.36 -10.73 -7.89
N ILE A 30 0.12 -10.21 -7.89
CA ILE A 30 -0.98 -10.73 -8.72
C ILE A 30 -1.06 -10.00 -10.06
N CYS A 31 -0.92 -8.67 -10.05
CA CYS A 31 -1.13 -7.85 -11.27
C CYS A 31 0.08 -7.00 -11.68
N GLY A 32 1.20 -7.08 -10.95
CA GLY A 32 2.42 -6.32 -11.21
C GLY A 32 2.31 -4.81 -10.95
N LYS A 33 1.17 -4.30 -10.45
CA LYS A 33 1.02 -2.87 -10.16
C LYS A 33 1.84 -2.47 -8.94
N THR A 34 2.58 -1.38 -9.07
CA THR A 34 3.42 -0.86 -7.99
C THR A 34 2.77 0.32 -7.27
N TYR A 35 2.83 0.29 -5.94
CA TYR A 35 2.21 1.28 -5.06
C TYR A 35 3.27 1.98 -4.21
N LYS A 36 3.09 3.28 -3.93
CA LYS A 36 4.06 4.06 -3.14
C LYS A 36 4.09 3.69 -1.65
N THR A 37 3.02 3.09 -1.12
CA THR A 37 2.92 2.72 0.31
C THR A 37 2.36 1.31 0.48
N ARG A 38 2.70 0.67 1.59
CA ARG A 38 2.16 -0.65 1.95
C ARG A 38 0.65 -0.61 2.15
N ASN A 39 0.11 0.49 2.67
CA ASN A 39 -1.32 0.60 2.93
C ASN A 39 -2.12 0.61 1.61
N SER A 40 -1.64 1.36 0.61
CA SER A 40 -2.24 1.36 -0.73
C SER A 40 -2.20 -0.03 -1.38
N LEU A 41 -1.08 -0.75 -1.28
CA LEU A 41 -1.00 -2.14 -1.77
C LEU A 41 -1.95 -3.07 -1.00
N LYS A 42 -2.07 -2.91 0.32
CA LYS A 42 -2.96 -3.73 1.15
C LYS A 42 -4.42 -3.55 0.76
N THR A 43 -4.88 -2.30 0.61
CA THR A 43 -6.25 -2.01 0.13
C THR A 43 -6.45 -2.57 -1.27
N HIS A 44 -5.51 -2.37 -2.17
CA HIS A 44 -5.57 -2.97 -3.51
C HIS A 44 -5.72 -4.50 -3.46
N LYS A 45 -4.91 -5.19 -2.66
CA LYS A 45 -5.01 -6.65 -2.50
C LYS A 45 -6.35 -7.08 -1.95
N TYR A 46 -6.88 -6.34 -0.97
CA TYR A 46 -8.21 -6.62 -0.41
C TYR A 46 -9.30 -6.51 -1.49
N GLU A 47 -9.29 -5.44 -2.28
CA GLU A 47 -10.25 -5.26 -3.37
C GLU A 47 -10.10 -6.34 -4.46
N ARG A 48 -8.86 -6.74 -4.80
CA ARG A 48 -8.64 -7.85 -5.75
C ARG A 48 -9.08 -9.22 -5.21
N ILE A 49 -9.03 -9.42 -3.90
CA ILE A 49 -9.55 -10.62 -3.24
C ILE A 49 -11.08 -10.59 -3.25
N SER A 50 -11.72 -9.42 -3.08
CA SER A 50 -13.17 -9.30 -3.27
C SER A 50 -13.60 -9.36 -4.74
N GLU A 51 -12.69 -9.12 -5.69
CA GLU A 51 -12.86 -9.35 -7.12
C GLU A 51 -12.33 -10.73 -7.59
N THR A 52 -12.13 -11.72 -6.71
CA THR A 52 -12.04 -13.10 -7.22
C THR A 52 -13.42 -13.55 -7.65
N PRO A 53 -13.63 -14.05 -8.89
CA PRO A 53 -14.80 -14.84 -9.18
C PRO A 53 -14.79 -16.00 -8.18
N SER A 54 -15.96 -16.25 -7.57
CA SER A 54 -16.28 -17.48 -6.85
C SER A 54 -15.30 -18.59 -7.21
N CYS A 55 -14.42 -18.95 -6.28
CA CYS A 55 -13.66 -20.18 -6.38
C CYS A 55 -14.70 -21.31 -6.23
N THR A 56 -15.32 -21.70 -7.34
CA THR A 56 -16.00 -23.00 -7.46
C THR A 56 -14.90 -24.05 -7.48
N LEU A 57 -14.72 -24.68 -6.32
CA LEU A 57 -14.30 -26.07 -6.20
C LEU A 57 -15.41 -26.80 -5.45
#